data_AF-A0A150KKQ9-F1
#
_entry.id   AF-A0A150KKQ9-F1
#
_cell.length_a   1.000
_cell.length_b   1.000
_cell.length_c   1.000
_cell.angle_alpha   90.00
_cell.angle_beta   90.00
_cell.angle_gamma   90.00
#
_symmetry.space_group_name_H-M   'P 1'
#
loop_
_entity.id
_entity.type
_entity.pdbx_description
1 polymer ?
#
loop_
_entity_poly.entity_id
_entity_poly.type
_entity_poly.pdbx_seq_one_letter_code
_entity_poly.pdbx_strand_id
1 'polypeptide(L)'
;MNRLEGQIQLVARKAFGDGNKGIGNGYQYWNKTTQFKNVKVYQRDDIINPNMKDARGRTNLERMQKGLAPLGPDGKSINLHHMTQRNESSIAEVTQTFHKDNSSVIHINPNTVPSGINRSEFNKWRTDYWKNRANDF
;
A
#
# COMPACT_ATOMS: atom_id res chain seq x y z
N MET A 1 -9.22 -20.95 3.95
CA MET A 1 -8.81 -19.55 3.72
C MET A 1 -8.29 -18.99 5.02
N ASN A 2 -7.07 -18.46 5.03
CA ASN A 2 -6.48 -17.91 6.24
C ASN A 2 -7.19 -16.59 6.62
N ARG A 3 -7.37 -16.34 7.92
CA ARG A 3 -8.11 -15.17 8.46
C ARG A 3 -7.63 -13.82 7.90
N LEU A 4 -6.36 -13.74 7.50
CA LEU A 4 -5.75 -12.57 6.87
C LEU A 4 -6.21 -12.35 5.42
N GLU A 5 -6.33 -13.42 4.63
CA GLU A 5 -6.78 -13.36 3.23
C GLU A 5 -8.25 -12.94 3.15
N GLY A 6 -9.07 -13.39 4.09
CA GLY A 6 -10.46 -12.95 4.22
C GLY A 6 -10.60 -11.46 4.54
N GLN A 7 -9.68 -10.89 5.34
CA GLN A 7 -9.67 -9.45 5.63
C GLN A 7 -9.25 -8.62 4.42
N ILE A 8 -8.28 -9.08 3.63
CA ILE A 8 -7.87 -8.42 2.38
C ILE A 8 -9.00 -8.40 1.38
N GLN A 9 -9.73 -9.51 1.26
CA GLN A 9 -10.91 -9.56 0.41
C GLN A 9 -12.03 -8.67 0.92
N LEU A 10 -12.27 -8.61 2.23
CA LEU A 10 -13.32 -7.74 2.80
C LEU A 10 -12.99 -6.25 2.59
N VAL A 11 -11.74 -5.86 2.78
CA VAL A 11 -11.26 -4.49 2.55
C VAL A 11 -11.32 -4.15 1.06
N ALA A 12 -10.86 -5.05 0.18
CA ALA A 12 -10.98 -4.87 -1.27
C ALA A 12 -12.44 -4.80 -1.73
N ARG A 13 -13.31 -5.73 -1.30
CA ARG A 13 -14.74 -5.73 -1.64
C ARG A 13 -15.45 -4.46 -1.15
N LYS A 14 -15.20 -4.03 0.09
CA LYS A 14 -15.81 -2.80 0.63
C LYS A 14 -15.28 -1.52 -0.01
N ALA A 15 -14.02 -1.51 -0.45
CA ALA A 15 -13.42 -0.33 -1.07
C ALA A 15 -13.60 -0.24 -2.60
N PHE A 16 -13.92 -1.36 -3.28
CA PHE A 16 -14.12 -1.42 -4.73
C PHE A 16 -15.57 -1.80 -5.16
N GLY A 17 -16.45 -2.11 -4.21
CA GLY A 17 -17.89 -2.39 -4.44
C GLY A 17 -18.19 -3.81 -4.93
N ASP A 18 -19.33 -4.38 -4.52
CA ASP A 18 -19.90 -5.61 -5.07
C ASP A 18 -20.53 -5.31 -6.44
N GLY A 19 -19.69 -5.23 -7.48
CA GLY A 19 -20.12 -5.11 -8.87
C GLY A 19 -20.72 -6.43 -9.36
N ASN A 20 -22.05 -6.52 -9.37
CA ASN A 20 -22.76 -7.68 -9.90
C ASN A 20 -22.49 -7.85 -11.42
N LYS A 21 -22.20 -9.09 -11.83
CA LYS A 21 -21.96 -9.59 -13.22
C LYS A 21 -20.63 -9.19 -13.88
N GLY A 22 -19.56 -9.74 -13.35
CA GLY A 22 -18.28 -9.89 -14.06
C GLY A 22 -17.25 -10.35 -13.05
N ILE A 23 -16.46 -11.38 -13.37
CA ILE A 23 -15.41 -11.92 -12.50
C ILE A 23 -14.31 -10.86 -12.36
N GLY A 24 -14.53 -9.85 -11.52
CA GLY A 24 -13.62 -8.75 -11.21
C GLY A 24 -13.11 -8.92 -9.79
N ASN A 25 -12.41 -10.02 -9.58
CA ASN A 25 -11.88 -10.48 -8.31
C ASN A 25 -11.07 -9.37 -7.61
N GLY A 26 -11.25 -9.16 -6.30
CA GLY A 26 -10.29 -8.39 -5.48
C GLY A 26 -8.83 -8.90 -5.56
N TYR A 27 -8.64 -10.10 -6.12
CA TYR A 27 -7.35 -10.64 -6.56
C TYR A 27 -6.70 -9.89 -7.74
N GLN A 28 -7.43 -9.05 -8.48
CA GLN A 28 -6.89 -8.33 -9.65
C GLN A 28 -5.90 -7.24 -9.25
N TYR A 29 -6.09 -6.65 -8.07
CA TYR A 29 -5.23 -5.57 -7.59
C TYR A 29 -4.05 -6.10 -6.77
N TRP A 30 -4.25 -7.08 -5.90
CA TRP A 30 -3.23 -7.52 -4.94
C TRP A 30 -2.75 -8.95 -5.17
N ASN A 31 -2.40 -9.27 -6.42
CA ASN A 31 -1.88 -10.58 -6.80
C ASN A 31 -0.37 -10.73 -6.52
N LYS A 32 0.38 -9.63 -6.47
CA LYS A 32 1.81 -9.63 -6.19
C LYS A 32 2.06 -9.46 -4.70
N THR A 33 2.72 -10.44 -4.09
CA THR A 33 3.12 -10.38 -2.69
C THR A 33 4.60 -10.66 -2.52
N THR A 34 5.23 -9.97 -1.58
CA THR A 34 6.62 -10.22 -1.18
C THR A 34 6.75 -10.22 0.35
N GLN A 35 7.89 -10.69 0.84
CA GLN A 35 8.31 -10.60 2.24
C GLN A 35 9.46 -9.60 2.31
N PHE A 36 9.28 -8.52 3.07
CA PHE A 36 10.34 -7.54 3.31
C PHE A 36 10.53 -7.32 4.81
N LYS A 37 11.72 -7.68 5.33
CA LYS A 37 12.04 -7.62 6.76
C LYS A 37 10.95 -8.27 7.64
N ASN A 38 10.55 -9.49 7.27
CA ASN A 38 9.50 -10.29 7.94
C ASN A 38 8.07 -9.70 7.88
N VAL A 39 7.84 -8.68 7.06
CA VAL A 39 6.51 -8.13 6.81
C VAL A 39 6.05 -8.56 5.42
N LYS A 40 4.86 -9.18 5.35
CA LYS A 40 4.21 -9.48 4.08
C LYS A 40 3.70 -8.19 3.45
N VAL A 41 4.10 -7.91 2.21
CA VAL A 41 3.68 -6.71 1.47
C VAL A 41 2.92 -7.12 0.22
N TYR A 42 1.75 -6.55 0.02
CA TYR A 42 0.99 -6.58 -1.23
C TYR A 42 1.49 -5.41 -2.08
N GLN A 43 2.02 -5.70 -3.27
CA GLN A 43 2.61 -4.74 -4.20
C GLN A 43 1.69 -4.47 -5.39
N ARG A 44 1.80 -3.26 -5.96
CA ARG A 44 1.08 -2.78 -7.15
C ARG A 44 2.06 -2.17 -8.15
N ASP A 45 2.54 -2.97 -9.10
CA ASP A 45 3.35 -2.43 -10.19
C ASP A 45 2.51 -1.53 -11.11
N ASP A 46 1.21 -1.80 -11.25
CA ASP A 46 0.27 -1.09 -12.14
C ASP A 46 0.04 0.38 -11.77
N ILE A 47 0.35 0.78 -10.53
CA ILE A 47 0.22 2.17 -10.07
C ILE A 47 1.56 2.91 -10.03
N ILE A 48 2.66 2.26 -10.42
CA ILE A 48 4.01 2.85 -10.44
C ILE A 48 4.49 2.98 -11.88
N ASN A 49 4.56 4.22 -12.37
CA ASN A 49 5.34 4.55 -13.55
C ASN A 49 6.75 5.00 -13.12
N PRO A 50 7.84 4.25 -13.40
CA PRO A 50 9.19 4.58 -12.92
C PRO A 50 9.71 5.91 -13.50
N ASN A 51 9.21 6.35 -14.65
CA ASN A 51 9.64 7.56 -15.33
C ASN A 51 8.82 8.82 -14.98
N MET A 52 7.73 8.69 -14.22
CA MET A 52 6.94 9.83 -13.77
C MET A 52 7.79 10.76 -12.93
N LYS A 53 7.81 12.05 -13.27
CA LYS A 53 8.60 13.07 -12.58
C LYS A 53 7.79 13.82 -11.54
N ASP A 54 8.43 14.10 -10.41
CA ASP A 54 7.88 15.04 -9.43
C ASP A 54 8.16 16.51 -9.81
N ALA A 55 7.61 17.44 -9.03
CA ALA A 55 7.78 18.88 -9.24
C ALA A 55 9.25 19.36 -9.17
N ARG A 56 10.18 18.53 -8.68
CA ARG A 56 11.62 18.79 -8.61
C ARG A 56 12.39 18.08 -9.74
N GLY A 57 11.68 17.48 -10.70
CA GLY A 57 12.26 16.80 -11.87
C GLY A 57 12.73 15.37 -11.61
N ARG A 58 12.54 14.82 -10.40
CA ARG A 58 12.99 13.47 -10.05
C ARG A 58 12.01 12.43 -10.53
N THR A 59 12.49 11.37 -11.16
CA THR A 59 11.65 10.23 -11.55
C THR A 59 11.23 9.41 -10.33
N ASN A 60 10.19 8.59 -10.46
CA ASN A 60 9.78 7.66 -9.42
C ASN A 60 10.90 6.66 -9.05
N LEU A 61 11.68 6.21 -10.04
CA LEU A 61 12.84 5.37 -9.77
C LEU A 61 13.86 6.10 -8.87
N GLU A 62 14.22 7.34 -9.20
CA GLU A 62 15.14 8.14 -8.38
C GLU A 62 14.59 8.46 -6.99
N ARG A 63 13.26 8.67 -6.88
CA ARG A 63 12.58 8.84 -5.60
C ARG A 63 12.74 7.58 -4.74
N MET A 64 12.43 6.42 -5.30
CA MET A 64 12.54 5.13 -4.61
C MET A 64 13.98 4.81 -4.20
N GLN A 65 14.97 5.04 -5.06
CA GLN A 65 16.40 4.90 -4.73
C GLN A 65 16.83 5.78 -3.54
N LYS A 66 16.19 6.94 -3.37
CA LYS A 66 16.39 7.84 -2.21
C LYS A 66 15.52 7.48 -1.00
N GLY A 67 14.74 6.40 -1.06
CA GLY A 67 13.82 5.95 -0.03
C GLY A 67 12.53 6.78 0.07
N LEU A 68 12.23 7.58 -0.96
CA LEU A 68 10.99 8.34 -1.07
C LEU A 68 9.93 7.50 -1.77
N ALA A 69 8.69 7.63 -1.32
CA ALA A 69 7.57 6.99 -1.99
C ALA A 69 7.44 7.50 -3.45
N PRO A 70 7.20 6.62 -4.42
CA PRO A 70 6.86 7.04 -5.78
C PRO A 70 5.52 7.80 -5.78
N LEU A 71 5.30 8.59 -6.81
CA LEU A 71 4.01 9.19 -7.14
C LEU A 71 3.13 8.14 -7.83
N GLY A 72 1.89 8.02 -7.39
CA GLY A 72 0.85 7.24 -8.05
C GLY A 72 0.22 8.01 -9.22
N PRO A 73 -0.72 7.37 -9.94
CA PRO A 73 -1.45 7.98 -11.05
C PRO A 73 -2.30 9.17 -10.63
N ASP A 74 -2.59 9.33 -9.33
CA ASP A 74 -3.27 10.48 -8.75
C ASP A 74 -2.34 11.69 -8.51
N GLY A 75 -1.08 11.61 -8.94
CA GLY A 75 -0.07 12.66 -8.76
C GLY A 75 0.44 12.80 -7.32
N LYS A 76 0.03 11.91 -6.40
CA LYS A 76 0.37 11.97 -4.98
C LYS A 76 1.25 10.78 -4.60
N SER A 77 1.95 10.88 -3.48
CA SER A 77 2.76 9.77 -3.00
C SER A 77 1.91 8.54 -2.68
N ILE A 78 2.38 7.38 -3.15
CA ILE A 78 1.81 6.09 -2.77
C ILE A 78 2.01 5.86 -1.26
N ASN A 79 0.99 5.31 -0.62
CA ASN A 79 0.99 5.02 0.80
C ASN A 79 1.24 3.54 1.07
N LEU A 80 1.99 3.25 2.13
CA LEU A 80 2.13 1.91 2.69
C LEU A 80 1.12 1.76 3.83
N HIS A 81 0.00 1.11 3.53
CA HIS A 81 -1.13 0.94 4.44
C HIS A 81 -0.98 -0.34 5.26
N HIS A 82 -1.08 -0.26 6.59
CA HIS A 82 -1.14 -1.45 7.43
C HIS A 82 -2.55 -2.06 7.37
N MET A 83 -2.67 -3.35 7.09
CA MET A 83 -3.96 -4.02 6.91
C MET A 83 -4.74 -4.20 8.23
N THR A 84 -4.02 -4.29 9.33
CA THR A 84 -4.49 -4.25 10.71
C THR A 84 -3.60 -3.21 11.41
N GLN A 85 -4.14 -2.31 12.24
CA GLN A 85 -3.36 -1.21 12.83
C GLN A 85 -2.35 -1.66 13.92
N ARG A 86 -1.53 -2.68 13.62
CA ARG A 86 -0.52 -3.31 14.46
C ARG A 86 0.79 -3.43 13.67
N ASN A 87 1.93 -3.38 14.36
CA ASN A 87 3.27 -3.48 13.75
C ASN A 87 3.49 -4.77 12.96
N GLU A 88 2.93 -5.89 13.41
CA GLU A 88 3.08 -7.22 12.79
C GLU A 88 2.16 -7.41 11.56
N SER A 89 1.43 -6.36 11.19
CA SER A 89 0.48 -6.44 10.10
C SER A 89 1.14 -6.45 8.74
N SER A 90 0.54 -7.20 7.82
CA SER A 90 0.85 -7.06 6.41
C SER A 90 0.57 -5.64 5.91
N ILE A 91 1.28 -5.22 4.87
CA ILE A 91 1.22 -3.88 4.29
C ILE A 91 0.71 -3.92 2.85
N ALA A 92 -0.01 -2.89 2.39
CA ALA A 92 -0.45 -2.73 1.00
C ALA A 92 -0.09 -1.33 0.44
N GLU A 93 0.42 -1.27 -0.79
CA GLU A 93 0.75 -0.05 -1.57
C GLU A 93 -0.48 0.71 -2.17
N VAL A 94 -1.19 1.53 -1.41
CA VAL A 94 -2.41 2.19 -1.91
C VAL A 94 -2.14 3.59 -2.45
N THR A 95 -2.92 4.05 -3.45
CA THR A 95 -2.89 5.47 -3.86
C THR A 95 -3.40 6.37 -2.73
N GLN A 96 -3.00 7.64 -2.73
CA GLN A 96 -3.41 8.58 -1.69
C GLN A 96 -4.91 8.86 -1.74
N THR A 97 -5.46 9.00 -2.94
CA THR A 97 -6.91 9.19 -3.15
C THR A 97 -7.69 7.98 -2.64
N PHE A 98 -7.26 6.75 -2.97
CA PHE A 98 -7.90 5.54 -2.45
C PHE A 98 -7.88 5.49 -0.91
N HIS A 99 -6.73 5.76 -0.30
CA HIS A 99 -6.59 5.76 1.15
C HIS A 99 -7.50 6.80 1.81
N LYS A 100 -7.65 7.99 1.21
CA LYS A 100 -8.49 9.05 1.73
C LYS A 100 -9.97 8.70 1.61
N ASP A 101 -10.40 8.30 0.43
CA ASP A 101 -11.83 8.12 0.12
C ASP A 101 -12.41 6.88 0.79
N ASN A 102 -11.56 5.89 1.09
CA ASN A 102 -11.96 4.65 1.78
C ASN A 102 -11.48 4.59 3.24
N SER A 103 -11.06 5.72 3.82
CA SER A 103 -10.48 5.78 5.18
C SER A 103 -11.32 5.04 6.23
N SER A 104 -12.64 5.26 6.24
CA SER A 104 -13.59 4.63 7.17
C SER A 104 -13.73 3.11 6.98
N VAL A 105 -13.40 2.60 5.80
CA VAL A 105 -13.48 1.17 5.44
C VAL A 105 -12.17 0.46 5.76
N ILE A 106 -11.03 1.12 5.51
CA ILE A 106 -9.70 0.52 5.63
C ILE A 106 -9.11 0.64 7.05
N HIS A 107 -9.63 1.53 7.89
CA HIS A 107 -9.27 1.66 9.30
C HIS A 107 -10.27 0.92 10.19
N ILE A 108 -9.98 -0.36 10.45
CA ILE A 108 -10.88 -1.28 11.18
C ILE A 108 -11.03 -0.91 12.66
N ASN A 109 -10.01 -0.34 13.31
CA ASN A 109 -10.20 0.18 14.66
C ASN A 109 -10.53 1.67 14.61
N PRO A 110 -11.44 2.13 15.48
CA PRO A 110 -11.69 3.55 15.65
C PRO A 110 -10.41 4.27 16.09
N ASN A 111 -10.27 5.54 15.72
CA ASN A 111 -9.13 6.41 16.09
C ASN A 111 -8.92 6.55 17.62
N THR A 112 -9.84 6.02 18.43
CA THR A 112 -9.78 5.92 19.88
C THR A 112 -8.92 4.76 20.39
N VAL A 113 -8.56 3.80 19.53
CA VAL A 113 -7.57 2.76 19.85
C VAL A 113 -6.20 3.29 19.44
N PRO A 114 -5.25 3.46 20.37
CA PRO A 114 -3.90 3.88 20.04
C PRO A 114 -3.30 2.92 19.01
N SER A 115 -2.73 3.50 17.95
CA SER A 115 -1.99 2.71 16.98
C SER A 115 -0.85 1.99 17.70
N GLY A 116 -0.80 0.67 17.57
CA GLY A 116 0.35 -0.12 18.03
C GLY A 116 1.59 0.07 17.14
N ILE A 117 1.60 1.07 16.25
CA ILE A 117 2.66 1.31 15.28
C ILE A 117 3.68 2.29 15.86
N ASN A 118 4.93 1.83 15.97
CA ASN A 118 6.03 2.73 16.26
C ASN A 118 6.37 3.54 15.00
N ARG A 119 5.97 4.81 14.98
CA ARG A 119 6.14 5.68 13.80
C ARG A 119 7.60 5.85 13.37
N SER A 120 8.53 5.87 14.32
CA SER A 120 9.97 6.02 14.01
C SER A 120 10.51 4.77 13.32
N GLU A 121 10.19 3.60 13.85
CA GLU A 121 10.55 2.32 13.25
C GLU A 121 9.89 2.13 11.89
N PHE A 122 8.60 2.45 11.78
CA PHE A 122 7.90 2.37 10.50
C PHE A 122 8.48 3.32 9.45
N ASN A 123 8.87 4.55 9.82
CA ASN A 123 9.51 5.47 8.88
C ASN A 123 10.85 4.94 8.35
N LYS A 124 11.65 4.28 9.21
CA LYS A 124 12.88 3.60 8.78
C LYS A 124 12.55 2.43 7.86
N TRP A 125 11.63 1.55 8.26
CA TRP A 125 11.20 0.41 7.46
C TRP A 125 10.67 0.84 6.08
N ARG A 126 9.83 1.89 6.02
CA ARG A 126 9.30 2.47 4.78
C ARG A 126 10.40 2.99 3.86
N THR A 127 11.39 3.68 4.43
CA THR A 127 12.52 4.22 3.65
C THR A 127 13.30 3.09 3.01
N ASP A 128 13.60 2.04 3.78
CA ASP A 128 14.31 0.87 3.29
C ASP A 128 13.48 0.07 2.28
N TYR A 129 12.17 -0.01 2.51
CA TYR A 129 11.23 -0.67 1.60
C TYR A 129 11.25 -0.01 0.22
N TRP A 130 11.12 1.31 0.13
CA TRP A 130 11.14 2.00 -1.17
C TRP A 130 12.49 1.87 -1.87
N LYS A 131 13.61 1.88 -1.13
CA LYS A 131 14.93 1.58 -1.71
C LYS A 131 14.99 0.18 -2.30
N ASN A 132 14.45 -0.82 -1.58
CA ASN A 132 14.37 -2.18 -2.09
C ASN A 132 13.44 -2.27 -3.32
N ARG A 133 12.30 -1.59 -3.27
CA ARG A 133 11.29 -1.54 -4.34
C ARG A 133 11.85 -0.99 -5.65
N ALA A 134 12.84 -0.09 -5.57
CA ALA A 134 13.52 0.44 -6.75
C ALA A 134 14.17 -0.65 -7.62
N ASN A 135 14.56 -1.79 -7.05
CA ASN A 135 15.22 -2.88 -7.81
C ASN A 135 14.23 -3.71 -8.65
N ASP A 136 12.93 -3.47 -8.51
CA ASP A 136 11.90 -4.17 -9.29
C ASP A 136 11.65 -3.51 -10.67
N PHE A 137 12.31 -2.39 -10.98
CA PHE A 137 12.11 -1.55 -12.17
C PHE A 137 13.44 -1.13 -12.81
#